data_AF-A0A2E9XZ34-F1
#
_entry.id   AF-A0A2E9XZ34-F1
#
_cell.length_a   1.000
_cell.length_b   1.000
_cell.length_c   1.000
_cell.angle_alpha   90.00
_cell.angle_beta   90.00
_cell.angle_gamma   90.00
#
_symmetry.space_group_name_H-M   'P 1'
#
loop_
_entity.id
_entity.type
_entity.pdbx_description
1 polymer ?
#
loop_
_entity_poly.entity_id
_entity_poly.type
_entity_poly.pdbx_seq_one_letter_code
_entity_poly.pdbx_strand_id
1 'polypeptide(L)'
;MIQMPFFKLTPINTADPNWLPSSHKDICVARTGSEELARNMAQLAFTMPTMHVQGTQVRVMVWRNPDKVTSQTITDGDYEADGPSRIPFPKNVPLEEYGAVLKAAGKT
;
A
#
# COMPACT_ATOMS: atom_id res chain seq x y z
N MET A 1 -23.14 -1.67 -9.77
CA MET A 1 -22.17 -1.78 -8.66
C MET A 1 -20.79 -1.81 -9.29
N ILE A 2 -19.87 -0.95 -8.88
CA ILE A 2 -18.50 -0.96 -9.40
C ILE A 2 -17.75 -2.05 -8.62
N GLN A 3 -17.51 -3.21 -9.23
CA GLN A 3 -16.64 -4.23 -8.65
C GLN A 3 -15.23 -3.65 -8.54
N MET A 4 -14.69 -3.57 -7.32
CA MET A 4 -13.30 -3.18 -7.09
C MET A 4 -12.46 -4.45 -6.91
N PRO A 5 -11.46 -4.68 -7.78
CA PRO A 5 -10.57 -5.83 -7.60
C PRO A 5 -9.73 -5.69 -6.34
N PHE A 6 -9.18 -6.82 -5.90
CA PHE A 6 -8.15 -6.83 -4.88
C PHE A 6 -6.79 -6.90 -5.55
N PHE A 7 -5.79 -6.28 -4.94
CA PHE A 7 -4.40 -6.31 -5.40
C PHE A 7 -3.55 -6.88 -4.29
N LYS A 8 -2.86 -7.98 -4.59
CA LYS A 8 -1.85 -8.59 -3.73
C LYS A 8 -0.49 -7.98 -4.07
N LEU A 9 0.08 -7.29 -3.10
CA LEU A 9 1.42 -6.74 -3.13
C LEU A 9 2.35 -7.69 -2.38
N THR A 10 3.36 -8.22 -3.07
CA THR A 10 4.33 -9.16 -2.48
C THR A 10 5.74 -8.55 -2.54
N PRO A 11 6.37 -8.29 -1.38
CA PRO A 11 7.78 -7.91 -1.32
C PRO A 11 8.69 -8.95 -1.98
N ILE A 12 9.68 -8.51 -2.76
CA ILE A 12 10.61 -9.41 -3.46
C ILE A 12 11.82 -9.78 -2.58
N ASN A 13 12.47 -8.77 -1.99
CA ASN A 13 13.63 -8.95 -1.12
C ASN A 13 13.54 -7.99 0.07
N THR A 14 13.08 -8.51 1.20
CA THR A 14 12.82 -7.74 2.43
C THR A 14 14.09 -7.50 3.27
N ALA A 15 15.19 -8.17 2.93
CA ALA A 15 16.51 -7.94 3.51
C ALA A 15 17.21 -6.71 2.90
N ASP A 16 16.70 -6.16 1.80
CA ASP A 16 17.23 -4.92 1.21
C ASP A 16 17.07 -3.75 2.21
N PRO A 17 18.15 -2.96 2.47
CA PRO A 17 18.12 -1.80 3.36
C PRO A 17 17.02 -0.78 3.05
N ASN A 18 16.55 -0.72 1.80
CA ASN A 18 15.42 0.11 1.40
C ASN A 18 14.15 -0.20 2.19
N TRP A 19 13.99 -1.42 2.73
CA TRP A 19 12.85 -1.81 3.56
C TRP A 19 12.94 -1.36 5.02
N LEU A 20 14.08 -0.83 5.47
CA LEU A 20 14.22 -0.30 6.83
C LEU A 20 13.13 0.71 7.27
N PRO A 21 12.63 1.62 6.41
CA PRO A 21 11.58 2.57 6.79
C PRO A 21 10.18 1.94 6.77
N SER A 22 10.01 0.69 6.37
CA SER A 22 8.71 0.04 6.35
C SER A 22 8.44 -0.73 7.64
N SER A 23 7.33 -0.45 8.31
CA SER A 23 6.85 -1.16 9.49
C SER A 23 6.30 -2.56 9.17
N HIS A 24 5.93 -2.80 7.91
CA HIS A 24 5.50 -4.10 7.39
C HIS A 24 6.41 -4.56 6.25
N LYS A 25 6.73 -5.85 6.20
CA LYS A 25 7.65 -6.43 5.19
C LYS A 25 7.15 -7.77 4.66
N ASP A 26 5.85 -8.00 4.69
CA ASP A 26 5.24 -9.23 4.20
C ASP A 26 4.13 -8.89 3.19
N ILE A 27 3.39 -9.87 2.70
CA ILE A 27 2.27 -9.72 1.78
C ILE A 27 1.29 -8.67 2.31
N CYS A 28 0.83 -7.80 1.42
CA CYS A 28 -0.25 -6.85 1.63
C CYS A 28 -1.34 -7.11 0.59
N VAL A 29 -2.59 -7.11 0.99
CA VAL A 29 -3.73 -7.17 0.07
C VAL A 29 -4.54 -5.89 0.22
N ALA A 30 -4.85 -5.23 -0.89
CA ALA A 30 -5.62 -3.99 -0.93
C ALA A 30 -6.82 -4.11 -1.86
N ARG A 31 -8.02 -3.75 -1.41
CA ARG A 31 -9.19 -3.50 -2.27
C ARG A 31 -9.11 -2.08 -2.80
N THR A 32 -9.12 -1.93 -4.12
CA THR A 32 -9.01 -0.61 -4.76
C THR A 32 -9.33 -0.70 -6.25
N GLY A 33 -9.57 0.44 -6.90
CA GLY A 33 -9.83 0.52 -8.34
C GLY A 33 -8.57 0.40 -9.22
N SER A 34 -7.36 0.43 -8.65
CA SER A 34 -6.12 0.32 -9.42
C SER A 34 -4.92 -0.16 -8.59
N GLU A 35 -3.95 -0.77 -9.28
CA GLU A 35 -2.64 -1.15 -8.70
C GLU A 35 -1.90 0.07 -8.13
N GLU A 36 -1.91 1.20 -8.85
CA GLU A 36 -1.25 2.43 -8.39
C GLU A 36 -1.80 2.85 -7.02
N LEU A 37 -3.12 2.80 -6.86
CA LEU A 37 -3.76 3.15 -5.61
C LEU A 37 -3.46 2.11 -4.52
N ALA A 38 -3.35 0.81 -4.85
CA ALA A 38 -2.94 -0.23 -3.91
C ALA A 38 -1.54 0.05 -3.34
N ARG A 39 -0.59 0.35 -4.22
CA ARG A 39 0.80 0.67 -3.84
C ARG A 39 0.90 1.94 -3.03
N ASN A 40 0.15 2.98 -3.39
CA ASN A 40 0.06 4.22 -2.61
C ASN A 40 -0.50 3.98 -1.22
N MET A 41 -1.57 3.18 -1.12
CA MET A 41 -2.15 2.82 0.16
C MET A 41 -1.17 2.05 1.04
N ALA A 42 -0.50 1.03 0.50
CA ALA A 42 0.52 0.27 1.22
C ALA A 42 1.71 1.13 1.65
N GLN A 43 2.17 2.03 0.78
CA GLN A 43 3.21 2.99 1.13
C GLN A 43 2.77 3.83 2.34
N LEU A 44 1.60 4.45 2.28
CA LEU A 44 1.11 5.30 3.37
C LEU A 44 0.89 4.52 4.67
N ALA A 45 0.36 3.30 4.58
CA ALA A 45 0.06 2.46 5.73
C ALA A 45 1.31 1.97 6.46
N PHE A 46 2.37 1.66 5.71
CA PHE A 46 3.52 0.95 6.25
C PHE A 46 4.78 1.80 6.32
N THR A 47 4.80 3.01 5.77
CA THR A 47 5.98 3.90 5.93
C THR A 47 6.02 4.48 7.32
N MET A 48 7.11 4.22 8.04
CA MET A 48 7.39 4.90 9.29
C MET A 48 7.74 6.36 9.00
N PRO A 49 7.13 7.33 9.73
CA PRO A 49 7.31 8.75 9.46
C PRO A 49 8.74 9.29 9.68
N THR A 50 9.63 8.52 10.29
CA THR A 50 10.91 9.03 10.80
C THR A 50 12.07 8.07 10.51
N MET A 51 12.79 8.31 9.41
CA MET A 51 14.21 7.97 9.32
C MET A 51 14.98 9.20 8.87
N HIS A 52 15.67 9.84 9.82
CA HIS A 52 16.71 10.83 9.53
C HIS A 52 18.00 10.08 9.22
N VAL A 53 18.28 9.85 7.93
CA VAL A 53 19.61 9.39 7.51
C VAL A 53 20.43 10.64 7.17
N GLN A 54 21.36 11.01 8.06
CA GLN A 54 22.38 12.03 7.81
C GLN A 54 21.84 13.39 7.31
N GLY A 55 20.80 13.95 7.95
CA GLY A 55 20.30 15.29 7.62
C GLY A 55 19.55 15.42 6.29
N THR A 56 19.40 14.33 5.53
CA THR A 56 18.62 14.29 4.30
C THR A 56 17.42 13.38 4.48
N GLN A 57 16.21 13.92 4.33
CA GLN A 57 14.98 13.16 4.43
C GLN A 57 14.82 12.28 3.18
N VAL A 58 15.38 11.07 3.20
CA VAL A 58 15.18 10.11 2.10
C VAL A 58 13.85 9.38 2.31
N ARG A 59 12.79 9.83 1.63
CA ARG A 59 11.52 9.09 1.55
C ARG A 59 11.69 7.90 0.61
N VAL A 60 12.12 6.75 1.13
CA VAL A 60 12.20 5.52 0.33
C VAL A 60 10.78 4.99 0.09
N MET A 61 10.32 5.07 -1.16
CA MET A 61 9.00 4.61 -1.56
C MET A 61 8.98 3.13 -1.96
N VAL A 62 9.34 2.21 -1.04
CA VAL A 62 9.50 0.78 -1.34
C VAL A 62 8.23 0.11 -1.88
N TRP A 63 7.06 0.44 -1.36
CA TRP A 63 5.79 -0.19 -1.79
C TRP A 63 5.34 0.26 -3.18
N ARG A 64 5.77 1.47 -3.58
CA ARG A 64 5.53 2.00 -4.92
C ARG A 64 6.55 1.55 -5.95
N ASN A 65 7.66 0.95 -5.53
CA ASN A 65 8.71 0.51 -6.44
C ASN A 65 8.38 -0.88 -7.04
N PRO A 66 8.16 -1.00 -8.36
CA PRO A 66 7.86 -2.28 -9.01
C PRO A 66 9.02 -3.29 -8.92
N ASP A 67 10.27 -2.82 -8.79
CA ASP A 67 11.45 -3.69 -8.63
C ASP A 67 11.61 -4.24 -7.20
N LYS A 68 10.80 -3.75 -6.25
CA LYS A 68 10.81 -4.19 -4.85
C LYS A 68 9.55 -4.93 -4.45
N VAL A 69 8.44 -4.67 -5.13
CA VAL A 69 7.12 -5.23 -4.82
C VAL A 69 6.44 -5.66 -6.11
N THR A 70 6.14 -6.95 -6.23
CA THR A 70 5.26 -7.46 -7.27
C THR A 70 3.81 -7.15 -6.92
N SER A 71 2.98 -6.97 -7.95
CA SER A 71 1.54 -6.75 -7.82
C SER A 71 0.82 -7.81 -8.62
N GLN A 72 -0.23 -8.36 -8.05
CA GLN A 72 -1.14 -9.29 -8.72
C GLN A 72 -2.58 -8.92 -8.42
N THR A 73 -3.40 -8.79 -9.46
CA THR A 73 -4.85 -8.66 -9.31
C THR A 73 -5.44 -9.99 -8.85
N ILE A 74 -6.19 -9.96 -7.75
CA ILE A 74 -7.03 -11.05 -7.27
C ILE A 74 -8.46 -10.75 -7.76
N THR A 75 -8.97 -11.64 -8.60
CA THR A 75 -10.35 -11.61 -9.11
C THR A 75 -11.22 -12.71 -8.51
N ASP A 76 -10.64 -13.61 -7.71
CA ASP A 76 -11.34 -14.76 -7.14
C ASP A 76 -12.29 -14.35 -6.03
N GLY A 77 -13.46 -14.99 -5.99
CA GLY A 77 -14.62 -14.64 -5.15
C GLY A 77 -14.45 -14.81 -3.64
N ASP A 78 -13.25 -15.11 -3.15
CA ASP A 78 -12.94 -15.20 -1.71
C ASP A 78 -12.94 -13.83 -1.01
N TYR A 79 -12.97 -12.75 -1.78
CA TYR A 79 -13.03 -11.39 -1.25
C TYR A 79 -14.25 -10.63 -1.76
N GLU A 80 -15.07 -10.11 -0.85
CA GLU A 80 -16.20 -9.25 -1.22
C GLU A 80 -15.70 -7.98 -1.93
N ALA A 81 -15.93 -7.92 -3.25
CA ALA A 81 -15.54 -6.83 -4.13
C ALA A 81 -16.29 -5.51 -3.84
N ASP A 82 -17.34 -5.56 -3.02
CA ASP A 82 -18.16 -4.41 -2.66
C ASP A 82 -17.66 -3.74 -1.37
N GLY A 83 -17.39 -2.43 -1.46
CA GLY A 83 -17.12 -1.54 -0.32
C GLY A 83 -15.93 -0.60 -0.55
N PRO A 84 -15.55 0.22 0.45
CA PRO A 84 -14.52 1.25 0.29
C PRO A 84 -13.13 0.67 0.05
N SER A 85 -12.23 1.47 -0.54
CA SER A 85 -10.82 1.12 -0.66
C SER A 85 -10.22 0.83 0.72
N ARG A 86 -9.59 -0.34 0.88
CA ARG A 86 -9.02 -0.77 2.16
C ARG A 86 -7.89 -1.78 2.02
N ILE A 87 -7.00 -1.84 3.01
CA ILE A 87 -6.04 -2.93 3.19
C ILE A 87 -6.63 -3.93 4.19
N PRO A 88 -7.35 -4.98 3.74
CA PRO A 88 -7.84 -6.04 4.63
C PRO A 88 -6.74 -6.87 5.28
N PHE A 89 -5.56 -6.95 4.66
CA PHE A 89 -4.47 -7.79 5.12
C PHE A 89 -3.12 -7.07 4.92
N PRO A 90 -2.26 -6.99 5.96
CA PRO A 90 -2.48 -7.36 7.36
C PRO A 90 -3.65 -6.60 8.01
N LYS A 91 -4.30 -7.22 9.02
CA LYS A 91 -5.62 -6.82 9.57
C LYS A 91 -5.65 -5.50 10.37
N ASN A 92 -4.66 -4.63 10.22
CA ASN A 92 -4.35 -3.63 11.24
C ASN A 92 -4.02 -2.23 10.71
N VAL A 93 -4.87 -1.69 9.84
CA VAL A 93 -4.79 -0.26 9.49
C VAL A 93 -6.20 0.33 9.37
N PRO A 94 -6.65 1.14 10.34
CA PRO A 94 -7.86 1.95 10.17
C PRO A 94 -7.64 2.90 8.99
N LEU A 95 -8.38 2.71 7.90
CA LEU A 95 -8.24 3.53 6.69
C LEU A 95 -9.13 4.78 6.70
N GLU A 96 -9.75 5.06 7.84
CA GLU A 96 -10.68 6.18 8.04
C GLU A 96 -9.98 7.54 7.85
N GLU A 97 -8.64 7.58 7.90
CA GLU A 97 -7.82 8.78 7.63
C GLU A 97 -7.49 9.01 6.14
N TYR A 98 -7.77 8.07 5.23
CA TYR A 98 -7.40 8.19 3.81
C TYR A 98 -8.29 9.17 3.02
N GLY A 99 -9.52 9.43 3.48
CA GLY A 99 -10.42 10.40 2.85
C GLY A 99 -9.84 11.81 2.81
N ALA A 100 -8.98 12.17 3.77
CA ALA A 100 -8.27 13.44 3.81
C ALA A 100 -7.07 13.49 2.85
N VAL A 101 -6.33 12.37 2.71
CA VAL A 101 -5.15 12.29 1.83
C VAL A 101 -5.54 12.28 0.36
N LEU A 102 -6.64 11.61 -0.01
CA LEU A 102 -7.16 11.65 -1.39
C LEU A 102 -7.74 13.02 -1.77
N LYS A 103 -8.36 13.72 -0.81
CA LYS A 103 -8.77 15.13 -0.99
C LYS A 103 -7.56 16.06 -1.14
N ALA A 104 -6.47 15.81 -0.41
CA ALA A 104 -5.23 16.59 -0.52
C ALA A 104 -4.44 16.29 -1.82
N ALA A 105 -4.63 15.13 -2.43
CA ALA A 105 -3.98 14.73 -3.68
C ALA A 105 -4.70 15.23 -4.96
N GLY A 106 -5.75 16.04 -4.84
CA GLY A 106 -6.30 16.82 -5.95
C GLY A 106 -6.89 16.01 -7.11
N LYS A 107 -7.53 14.86 -6.84
CA LYS A 107 -8.34 14.15 -7.84
C LYS A 107 -9.81 14.13 -7.40
N THR A 108 -10.45 15.28 -7.54
CA THR A 108 -11.91 15.41 -7.78
C THR A 108 -12.20 15.32 -9.26
#